data_AF-A0A0F9ESH0-F1
#
_entry.id   AF-A0A0F9ESH0-F1
#
_cell.length_a   1.000
_cell.length_b   1.000
_cell.length_c   1.000
_cell.angle_alpha   90.00
_cell.angle_beta   90.00
_cell.angle_gamma   90.00
#
_symmetry.space_group_name_H-M   'P 1'
#
loop_
_entity.id
_entity.type
_entity.pdbx_description
1 polymer ?
#
loop_
_entity_poly.entity_id
_entity_poly.type
_entity_poly.pdbx_seq_one_letter_code
_entity_poly.pdbx_strand_id
1 'polypeptide(L)'
;MSIKILCIGDVVGKPGRRMLADHLGRLIDERDIDLVVCNAENAAGGSGVTPQIVSKLIHYGVDVVTLGDHVYRKADIVQALETSDRVIRPANLSPRAAGKRWT
;
A
#
# COMPACT_ATOMS: atom_id res chain seq x y z
N MET A 1 -18.43 15.30 13.33
CA MET A 1 -17.16 15.40 12.58
C MET A 1 -17.17 14.35 11.50
N SER A 2 -16.82 14.71 10.26
CA SER A 2 -16.72 13.78 9.12
C SER A 2 -15.29 13.32 8.96
N ILE A 3 -15.07 12.03 8.67
CA ILE A 3 -13.76 11.48 8.29
C ILE A 3 -13.68 11.44 6.77
N LYS A 4 -12.62 12.01 6.18
CA LYS A 4 -12.34 11.98 4.74
C LYS A 4 -11.28 10.91 4.45
N ILE A 5 -11.69 9.90 3.67
CA ILE A 5 -10.82 8.79 3.28
C ILE A 5 -10.48 8.93 1.79
N LEU A 6 -9.19 8.88 1.46
CA LEU A 6 -8.71 8.78 0.09
C LEU A 6 -8.34 7.33 -0.23
N CYS A 7 -9.03 6.73 -1.19
CA CYS A 7 -8.68 5.41 -1.73
C CYS A 7 -7.96 5.57 -3.08
N ILE A 8 -6.71 5.14 -3.12
CA ILE A 8 -5.86 5.15 -4.31
C ILE A 8 -5.87 3.75 -4.92
N GLY A 9 -6.21 3.68 -6.21
CA GLY A 9 -6.12 2.44 -6.98
C GLY A 9 -4.69 1.98 -7.20
N ASP A 10 -4.51 1.00 -8.07
CA ASP A 10 -3.24 0.33 -8.31
C ASP A 10 -2.09 1.27 -8.62
N VAL A 11 -1.10 1.28 -7.74
CA VAL A 11 0.19 1.92 -7.98
C VAL A 11 1.02 1.02 -8.87
N VAL A 12 1.17 1.40 -10.14
CA VAL A 12 1.90 0.60 -11.14
C VAL A 12 3.32 1.14 -11.34
N GLY A 13 4.30 0.35 -10.92
CA GLY A 13 5.72 0.57 -11.21
C GLY A 13 6.29 1.93 -10.78
N LYS A 14 7.38 2.35 -11.42
CA LYS A 14 8.05 3.62 -11.12
C LYS A 14 7.16 4.86 -11.35
N PRO A 15 6.35 4.94 -12.43
CA PRO A 15 5.48 6.09 -12.66
C PRO A 15 4.44 6.28 -11.54
N GLY A 16 3.75 5.22 -11.14
CA GLY A 16 2.76 5.29 -10.06
C GLY A 16 3.38 5.74 -8.74
N ARG A 17 4.53 5.17 -8.37
CA ARG A 17 5.23 5.58 -7.14
C ARG A 17 5.67 7.04 -7.18
N ARG A 18 6.08 7.54 -8.36
CA ARG A 18 6.51 8.93 -8.51
C ARG A 18 5.33 9.91 -8.40
N MET A 19 4.16 9.55 -8.94
CA MET A 19 2.95 10.35 -8.79
C MET A 19 2.63 10.58 -7.30
N LEU A 20 2.72 9.52 -6.48
CA LEU A 20 2.50 9.63 -5.04
C LEU A 20 3.58 10.46 -4.34
N ALA A 21 4.86 10.21 -4.65
CA ALA A 21 5.96 10.98 -4.07
C ALA A 21 5.84 12.49 -4.34
N ASP A 22 5.42 12.86 -5.54
CA ASP A 22 5.41 14.26 -6.00
C ASP A 22 4.11 15.01 -5.60
N HIS A 23 3.01 14.30 -5.29
CA HIS A 23 1.69 14.92 -5.16
C HIS A 23 0.85 14.54 -3.93
N LEU A 24 1.10 13.38 -3.30
CA LEU A 24 0.19 12.87 -2.26
C LEU A 24 0.11 13.80 -1.04
N GLY A 25 1.24 14.26 -0.52
CA GLY A 25 1.28 15.17 0.63
C GLY A 25 0.45 16.44 0.41
N ARG A 26 0.66 17.11 -0.74
CA ARG A 26 -0.12 18.30 -1.10
C ARG A 26 -1.61 18.01 -1.21
N LEU A 27 -1.99 16.85 -1.77
CA LEU A 27 -3.41 16.48 -1.89
C LEU A 27 -4.05 16.23 -0.52
N ILE A 28 -3.31 15.63 0.41
CA ILE A 28 -3.73 15.44 1.80
C ILE A 28 -4.02 16.79 2.44
N ASP A 29 -3.08 17.73 2.35
CA ASP A 29 -3.21 19.07 2.94
C ASP A 29 -4.36 19.87 2.31
N GLU A 30 -4.49 19.88 0.98
CA GLU A 30 -5.50 20.67 0.26
C GLU A 30 -6.94 20.18 0.49
N ARG A 31 -7.11 18.93 0.89
CA ARG A 31 -8.42 18.28 1.01
C ARG A 31 -8.76 17.88 2.44
N ASP A 32 -7.87 18.14 3.39
CA ASP A 32 -7.91 17.67 4.78
C ASP A 32 -8.19 16.15 4.85
N ILE A 33 -7.40 15.34 4.13
CA ILE A 33 -7.59 13.89 4.15
C ILE A 33 -7.13 13.33 5.50
N ASP A 34 -8.01 12.57 6.16
CA ASP A 34 -7.73 11.96 7.46
C ASP A 34 -7.08 10.57 7.35
N LEU A 35 -7.31 9.86 6.24
CA LEU A 35 -6.81 8.50 6.02
C LEU A 35 -6.58 8.22 4.53
N VAL A 36 -5.40 7.70 4.20
CA VAL A 36 -5.05 7.26 2.84
C VAL A 36 -4.92 5.74 2.76
N VAL A 37 -5.73 5.12 1.91
CA VAL A 37 -5.62 3.69 1.56
C VAL A 37 -5.08 3.58 0.14
N CYS A 38 -4.10 2.72 -0.10
CA CYS A 38 -3.47 2.56 -1.40
C CYS A 38 -3.30 1.09 -1.78
N ASN A 39 -3.72 0.69 -2.98
CA ASN A 39 -3.35 -0.62 -3.53
C ASN A 39 -1.94 -0.56 -4.14
N ALA A 40 -1.03 -1.38 -3.63
CA ALA A 40 0.36 -1.42 -4.06
C ALA A 40 0.77 -2.71 -4.79
N GLU A 41 -0.19 -3.55 -5.20
CA GLU A 41 0.12 -4.89 -5.72
C GLU A 41 0.96 -4.89 -6.99
N ASN A 42 1.02 -3.77 -7.72
CA ASN A 42 1.77 -3.60 -8.96
C ASN A 42 2.98 -2.67 -8.81
N ALA A 43 3.35 -2.33 -7.58
CA ALA A 43 4.30 -1.26 -7.32
C ALA A 43 5.74 -1.66 -7.68
N ALA A 44 6.14 -2.93 -7.63
CA ALA A 44 7.49 -3.39 -7.94
C ALA A 44 7.64 -3.81 -9.42
N GLY A 45 7.85 -2.83 -10.30
CA GLY A 45 8.09 -3.11 -11.73
C GLY A 45 6.85 -3.66 -12.45
N GLY A 46 5.65 -3.34 -11.96
CA GLY A 46 4.39 -3.75 -12.56
C GLY A 46 3.75 -5.01 -11.96
N SER A 47 4.43 -5.71 -11.04
CA SER A 47 3.85 -6.86 -10.33
C SER A 47 4.57 -7.14 -9.01
N GLY A 48 3.81 -7.28 -7.94
CA GLY A 48 4.26 -7.39 -6.56
C GLY A 48 4.73 -6.07 -5.96
N VAL A 49 5.26 -6.15 -4.75
CA VAL A 49 5.77 -5.02 -3.96
C VAL A 49 6.92 -5.52 -3.08
N THR A 50 7.89 -4.65 -2.74
CA THR A 50 9.00 -4.98 -1.83
C THR A 50 8.87 -4.19 -0.52
N PRO A 51 9.51 -4.62 0.59
CA PRO A 51 9.49 -3.89 1.86
C PRO A 51 9.95 -2.43 1.73
N GLN A 52 10.94 -2.16 0.88
CA GLN A 52 11.45 -0.81 0.64
C GLN A 52 10.43 0.06 -0.09
N ILE A 53 9.61 -0.52 -0.98
CA ILE A 53 8.52 0.21 -1.63
C ILE A 53 7.40 0.50 -0.65
N VAL A 54 7.01 -0.46 0.20
CA VAL A 54 6.02 -0.23 1.28
C VAL A 54 6.46 0.93 2.17
N SER A 55 7.71 0.92 2.64
CA SER A 55 8.25 1.98 3.49
C SER A 55 8.20 3.35 2.81
N LYS A 56 8.49 3.41 1.51
CA LYS A 56 8.36 4.65 0.73
C LYS A 56 6.92 5.14 0.62
N LEU A 57 5.97 4.26 0.32
CA LEU A 57 4.55 4.62 0.24
C LEU A 57 4.05 5.19 1.57
N ILE A 58 4.40 4.56 2.68
CA ILE A 58 4.09 5.05 4.03
C ILE A 58 4.71 6.44 4.25
N HIS A 59 5.97 6.63 3.87
CA HIS A 59 6.64 7.93 3.97
C HIS A 59 5.98 9.01 3.11
N TYR A 60 5.35 8.67 1.99
CA TYR A 60 4.61 9.61 1.14
C TYR A 60 3.23 10.00 1.70
N GLY A 61 2.79 9.37 2.79
CA GLY A 61 1.49 9.64 3.42
C GLY A 61 0.44 8.54 3.22
N VAL A 62 0.82 7.34 2.80
CA VAL A 62 -0.13 6.20 2.74
C VAL A 62 -0.31 5.58 4.13
N ASP A 63 -1.53 5.56 4.65
CA ASP A 63 -1.90 4.95 5.94
C ASP A 63 -2.03 3.45 5.90
N VAL A 64 -2.75 2.94 4.90
CA VAL A 64 -2.96 1.50 4.73
C VAL A 64 -2.55 1.09 3.32
N VAL A 65 -1.68 0.09 3.24
CA VAL A 65 -1.29 -0.57 2.00
C VAL A 65 -2.12 -1.85 1.85
N THR A 66 -2.92 -1.88 0.80
CA THR A 66 -3.65 -3.07 0.37
C THR A 66 -2.93 -3.75 -0.78
N LEU A 67 -3.18 -5.04 -0.96
CA LEU A 67 -2.61 -5.87 -2.02
C LEU A 67 -3.70 -6.74 -2.64
N GLY A 68 -3.42 -7.30 -3.82
CA GLY A 68 -4.31 -8.19 -4.54
C GLY A 68 -3.67 -9.54 -4.85
N ASP A 69 -3.91 -10.07 -6.03
CA ASP A 69 -3.43 -11.39 -6.46
C ASP A 69 -1.89 -11.41 -6.66
N HIS A 70 -1.26 -10.25 -6.84
CA HIS A 70 0.18 -10.14 -6.94
C HIS A 70 0.94 -10.10 -5.60
N VAL A 71 0.25 -10.30 -4.48
CA VAL A 71 0.80 -10.19 -3.10
C VAL A 71 2.14 -10.91 -2.89
N TYR A 72 2.35 -12.11 -3.43
CA TYR A 72 3.58 -12.90 -3.23
C TYR A 72 4.52 -12.94 -4.44
N ARG A 73 4.34 -12.05 -5.42
CA ARG A 73 5.19 -12.01 -6.63
C ARG A 73 6.63 -11.62 -6.35
N LYS A 74 6.90 -10.96 -5.22
CA LYS A 74 8.24 -10.68 -4.69
C LYS A 74 8.38 -11.40 -3.35
N ALA A 75 9.32 -12.34 -3.23
CA ALA A 75 9.43 -13.19 -2.04
C ALA A 75 9.74 -12.39 -0.75
N ASP A 76 10.43 -11.25 -0.89
CA ASP A 76 10.81 -10.37 0.21
C ASP A 76 9.62 -9.62 0.83
N ILE A 77 8.44 -9.60 0.21
CA ILE A 77 7.23 -8.97 0.77
C ILE A 77 6.80 -9.59 2.10
N VAL A 78 7.14 -10.86 2.35
CA VAL A 78 6.76 -11.59 3.57
C VAL A 78 7.25 -10.84 4.81
N GLN A 79 8.45 -10.26 4.76
CA GLN A 79 8.96 -9.43 5.85
C GLN A 79 8.00 -8.29 6.20
N ALA A 80 7.57 -7.51 5.21
CA ALA A 80 6.66 -6.39 5.47
C ALA A 80 5.25 -6.85 5.88
N LEU A 81 4.77 -7.98 5.36
CA LEU A 81 3.50 -8.59 5.75
C LEU A 81 3.49 -9.04 7.22
N GLU A 82 4.63 -9.50 7.74
CA GLU A 82 4.75 -9.98 9.12
C GLU A 82 5.09 -8.86 10.11
N THR A 83 5.85 -7.84 9.69
CA THR A 83 6.33 -6.80 10.61
C THR A 83 5.54 -5.50 10.57
N SER A 84 4.76 -5.24 9.52
CA SER A 84 3.99 -4.00 9.39
C SER A 84 2.54 -4.19 9.81
N ASP A 85 2.06 -3.29 10.66
CA ASP A 85 0.63 -3.21 10.95
C ASP A 85 -0.15 -2.55 9.80
N ARG A 86 0.53 -1.87 8.86
CA ARG A 86 -0.09 -1.07 7.80
C ARG A 86 -0.24 -1.80 6.47
N VAL A 87 0.16 -3.07 6.37
CA VAL A 87 0.08 -3.86 5.12
C VAL A 87 -0.87 -5.02 5.31
N ILE A 88 -1.88 -5.10 4.44
CA ILE A 88 -2.86 -6.19 4.45
C ILE A 88 -2.90 -6.93 3.12
N ARG A 89 -3.12 -8.23 3.21
CA ARG A 89 -3.30 -9.13 2.07
C ARG A 89 -4.78 -9.46 1.85
N PRO A 90 -5.17 -10.03 0.68
CA PRO A 90 -6.53 -10.51 0.48
C PRO A 90 -6.96 -11.48 1.58
N ALA A 91 -8.10 -11.19 2.23
CA ALA A 91 -8.54 -11.94 3.40
C ALA A 91 -8.93 -13.39 3.09
N ASN A 92 -9.31 -13.68 1.85
CA ASN A 92 -9.77 -14.98 1.34
C ASN A 92 -8.65 -15.98 1.03
N LEU A 93 -7.38 -15.61 1.23
CA LEU A 93 -6.27 -16.57 1.15
C LEU A 93 -6.25 -17.50 2.37
N SER A 94 -5.56 -18.64 2.24
CA SER A 94 -5.36 -19.64 3.30
C SER A 94 -5.09 -18.98 4.67
N PRO A 95 -5.64 -19.50 5.77
CA PRO A 95 -5.30 -19.02 7.10
C PRO A 95 -3.81 -19.08 7.44
N ARG A 96 -3.05 -19.95 6.76
CA ARG A 96 -1.59 -20.09 6.90
C ARG A 96 -0.79 -19.13 6.02
N ALA A 97 -1.45 -18.38 5.13
CA ALA A 97 -0.78 -17.42 4.25
C ALA A 97 -0.29 -16.23 5.07
N ALA A 98 0.96 -15.81 4.83
CA ALA A 98 1.63 -14.74 5.56
C ALA A 98 0.86 -13.42 5.52
N GLY A 99 1.01 -12.65 6.59
CA GLY A 99 0.44 -11.32 6.71
C GLY A 99 -1.02 -11.25 7.16
N LYS A 100 -1.38 -10.03 7.56
CA LYS A 100 -2.66 -9.69 8.15
C LYS A 100 -3.76 -9.58 7.09
N ARG A 101 -4.99 -9.85 7.50
CA ARG A 101 -6.19 -9.76 6.68
C ARG A 101 -6.89 -8.40 6.79
N TRP A 102 -6.63 -7.66 7.86
CA TRP A 102 -7.21 -6.36 8.20
C TRP A 102 -6.28 -5.61 9.16
N THR A 103 -6.43 -4.29 9.21
CA THR A 103 -5.81 -3.37 10.17
C THR A 103 -6.72 -2.18 10.41
#